data_AF-A0A9D5JTL6-F1
#
_entry.id   AF-A0A9D5JTL6-F1
#
_cell.length_a   1.000
_cell.length_b   1.000
_cell.length_c   1.000
_cell.angle_alpha   90.00
_cell.angle_beta   90.00
_cell.angle_gamma   90.00
#
_symmetry.space_group_name_H-M   'P 1'
#
loop_
_entity.id
_entity.type
_entity.pdbx_description
1 polymer ?
#
loop_
_entity_poly.entity_id
_entity_poly.type
_entity_poly.pdbx_seq_one_letter_code
_entity_poly.pdbx_strand_id
1 'polypeptide(L)'
;MRFAEMIHAPEFEGKEKHVPDISVSEDEVGTVVTVKIGKEVLHPTSKDHHIEWVKIFGETQDGKVVEVGVLDFGQGTSLPKGSVTIDKDAYKSLTALSYCNMHGVWDNSFAL
;
A
#
# COMPACT_ATOMS: atom_id res chain seq x y z
N MET A 1 -16.04 -7.76 -17.44
CA MET A 1 -14.74 -7.34 -16.92
C MET A 1 -14.91 -7.01 -15.45
N ARG A 2 -14.09 -7.56 -14.57
CA ARG A 2 -14.13 -7.32 -13.12
C ARG A 2 -13.03 -6.32 -12.74
N PHE A 3 -13.24 -5.51 -11.72
CA PHE A 3 -12.26 -4.50 -11.30
C PHE A 3 -10.89 -5.13 -10.93
N ALA A 4 -10.90 -6.30 -10.30
CA ALA A 4 -9.68 -7.04 -9.96
C ALA A 4 -8.78 -7.37 -11.17
N GLU A 5 -9.35 -7.46 -12.39
CA GLU A 5 -8.58 -7.70 -13.63
C GLU A 5 -7.80 -6.45 -14.07
N MET A 6 -8.03 -5.29 -13.44
CA MET A 6 -7.35 -4.02 -13.72
C MET A 6 -6.31 -3.66 -12.64
N ILE A 7 -6.12 -4.50 -11.61
CA ILE A 7 -5.11 -4.31 -10.58
C ILE A 7 -3.81 -4.98 -11.02
N HIS A 8 -2.71 -4.25 -11.00
CA HIS A 8 -1.40 -4.74 -11.38
C HIS A 8 -0.70 -5.43 -10.20
N ALA A 9 -0.37 -6.70 -10.39
CA ALA A 9 0.37 -7.50 -9.41
C ALA A 9 1.89 -7.19 -9.44
N PRO A 10 2.63 -7.49 -8.37
CA PRO A 10 4.06 -7.16 -8.24
C PRO A 10 4.96 -7.64 -9.38
N GLU A 11 4.64 -8.78 -9.99
CA GLU A 11 5.41 -9.37 -11.09
C GLU A 11 5.42 -8.54 -12.37
N PHE A 12 4.49 -7.59 -12.53
CA PHE A 12 4.43 -6.68 -13.68
C PHE A 12 5.24 -5.41 -13.47
N GLU A 13 5.89 -5.24 -12.32
CA GLU A 13 6.65 -4.03 -12.01
C GLU A 13 7.86 -3.87 -12.93
N GLY A 14 7.98 -2.69 -13.54
CA GLY A 14 9.04 -2.36 -14.47
C GLY A 14 10.18 -1.56 -13.84
N LYS A 15 10.73 -0.64 -14.65
CA LYS A 15 11.75 0.32 -14.22
C LYS A 15 11.20 1.33 -13.21
N GLU A 16 9.96 1.73 -13.41
CA GLU A 16 9.24 2.60 -12.50
C GLU A 16 8.53 1.76 -11.44
N LYS A 17 8.54 2.24 -10.20
CA LYS A 17 8.18 1.45 -9.03
C LYS A 17 6.81 1.84 -8.51
N HIS A 18 5.85 0.92 -8.53
CA HIS A 18 4.46 1.16 -8.14
C HIS A 18 4.00 0.23 -7.02
N VAL A 19 4.70 -0.88 -6.82
CA VAL A 19 4.31 -1.91 -5.88
C VAL A 19 4.45 -1.36 -4.45
N PRO A 20 3.40 -1.46 -3.61
CA PRO A 20 3.50 -1.13 -2.20
C PRO A 20 4.42 -2.12 -1.47
N ASP A 21 5.58 -1.65 -1.03
CA ASP A 21 6.45 -2.38 -0.12
C ASP A 21 5.88 -2.26 1.29
N ILE A 22 5.46 -3.39 1.86
CA ILE A 22 4.91 -3.47 3.21
C ILE A 22 6.03 -3.96 4.13
N SER A 23 6.24 -3.24 5.22
CA SER A 23 7.15 -3.64 6.29
C SER A 23 6.46 -3.48 7.63
N VAL A 24 6.78 -4.38 8.56
CA VAL A 24 6.16 -4.44 9.87
C VAL A 24 7.23 -4.33 10.96
N SER A 25 6.96 -3.52 11.96
CA SER A 25 7.74 -3.39 13.19
C SER A 25 6.82 -3.28 14.40
N GLU A 26 7.37 -3.31 15.61
CA GLU A 26 6.61 -3.10 16.84
C GLU A 26 6.97 -1.73 17.45
N ASP A 27 5.99 -1.05 18.03
CA ASP A 27 6.17 0.12 18.90
C ASP A 27 5.50 -0.10 20.27
N GLU A 28 5.46 0.93 21.12
CA GLU A 28 4.85 0.83 22.47
C GLU A 28 3.31 0.71 22.44
N VAL A 29 2.68 1.04 21.31
CA VAL A 29 1.22 1.09 21.13
C VAL A 29 0.71 -0.14 20.40
N GLY A 30 1.50 -0.73 19.51
CA GLY A 30 1.16 -1.94 18.77
C GLY A 30 2.08 -2.20 17.58
N THR A 31 1.55 -2.87 16.58
CA THR A 31 2.31 -3.25 15.39
C THR A 31 2.22 -2.15 14.33
N VAL A 32 3.37 -1.56 13.99
CA VAL A 32 3.48 -0.50 12.99
C VAL A 32 3.65 -1.10 11.60
N VAL A 33 2.66 -0.88 10.75
CA VAL A 33 2.68 -1.25 9.34
C VAL A 33 3.12 -0.03 8.56
N THR A 34 4.32 -0.07 7.98
CA THR A 34 4.84 0.97 7.09
C THR A 34 4.70 0.53 5.64
N VAL A 35 4.10 1.38 4.81
CA VAL A 35 4.03 1.17 3.36
C VAL A 35 4.87 2.22 2.66
N LYS A 36 5.68 1.80 1.69
CA LYS A 36 6.50 2.67 0.83
C LYS A 36 6.34 2.28 -0.63
N ILE A 37 6.19 3.27 -1.52
CA ILE A 37 6.30 3.08 -2.96
C ILE A 37 7.69 3.48 -3.44
N GLY A 38 8.32 2.65 -4.26
CA GLY A 38 9.69 2.87 -4.71
C GLY A 38 10.74 2.57 -3.65
N LYS A 39 10.80 1.30 -3.21
CA LYS A 39 11.76 0.84 -2.19
C LYS A 39 13.21 1.16 -2.57
N GLU A 40 13.63 0.69 -3.75
CA GLU A 40 14.99 0.86 -4.29
C GLU A 40 15.15 2.18 -5.05
N VAL A 41 14.18 2.48 -5.92
CA VAL A 41 14.12 3.72 -6.71
C VAL A 41 12.81 4.40 -6.40
N LEU A 42 12.89 5.65 -5.93
CA LEU A 42 11.73 6.44 -5.57
C LEU A 42 10.84 6.69 -6.81
N HIS A 43 9.54 6.40 -6.68
CA HIS A 43 8.54 6.77 -7.69
C HIS A 43 8.42 8.31 -7.79
N PRO A 44 8.16 8.88 -8.98
CA PRO A 44 7.89 10.31 -9.12
C PRO A 44 6.83 10.84 -8.14
N THR A 45 7.03 12.09 -7.70
CA THR A 45 6.10 12.81 -6.82
C THR A 45 5.85 14.22 -7.34
N SER A 46 5.80 14.39 -8.65
CA SER A 46 5.45 15.69 -9.24
C SER A 46 3.94 15.80 -9.34
N LYS A 47 3.42 17.01 -9.56
CA LYS A 47 1.97 17.23 -9.76
C LYS A 47 1.40 16.44 -10.95
N ASP A 48 2.21 16.25 -11.98
CA ASP A 48 1.78 15.57 -13.20
C ASP A 48 1.91 14.05 -13.09
N HIS A 49 2.73 13.57 -12.14
CA HIS A 49 2.99 12.15 -11.97
C HIS A 49 3.37 11.82 -10.52
N HIS A 50 2.44 11.16 -9.84
CA HIS A 50 2.54 10.85 -8.41
C HIS A 50 1.68 9.65 -8.02
N ILE A 51 2.00 9.11 -6.84
CA ILE A 51 1.08 8.25 -6.12
C ILE A 51 0.10 9.13 -5.36
N GLU A 52 -1.19 8.96 -5.61
CA GLU A 52 -2.24 9.73 -4.94
C GLU A 52 -2.46 9.18 -3.53
N TRP A 53 -2.60 7.86 -3.41
CA TRP A 53 -2.91 7.21 -2.14
C TRP A 53 -2.38 5.78 -2.07
N VAL A 54 -2.31 5.29 -0.84
CA VAL A 54 -2.23 3.87 -0.50
C VAL A 54 -3.40 3.53 0.44
N LYS A 55 -4.13 2.46 0.14
CA LYS A 55 -5.15 1.89 1.01
C LYS A 55 -4.65 0.55 1.56
N ILE A 56 -4.83 0.34 2.85
CA ILE A 56 -4.42 -0.89 3.53
C ILE A 56 -5.69 -1.62 3.94
N PHE A 57 -5.80 -2.87 3.54
CA PHE A 57 -6.86 -3.79 3.92
C PHE A 57 -6.29 -4.92 4.76
N GLY A 58 -7.06 -5.44 5.70
CA GLY A 58 -6.71 -6.61 6.50
C GLY A 58 -7.74 -7.70 6.34
N GLU A 59 -7.27 -8.94 6.14
CA GLU A 59 -8.13 -10.12 6.32
C GLU A 59 -8.18 -10.44 7.81
N THR A 60 -9.36 -10.35 8.40
CA THR A 60 -9.59 -10.67 9.81
C THR A 60 -9.45 -12.17 10.09
N GLN A 61 -9.35 -12.53 11.37
CA GLN A 61 -9.31 -13.95 11.76
C GLN A 61 -10.54 -14.76 11.27
N ASP A 62 -11.71 -14.12 11.16
CA ASP A 62 -12.94 -14.73 10.65
C ASP A 62 -13.10 -14.64 9.11
N GLY A 63 -12.09 -14.15 8.39
CA GLY A 63 -12.04 -14.15 6.92
C GLY A 63 -12.79 -13.00 6.25
N LYS A 64 -13.13 -11.94 6.99
CA LYS A 64 -13.66 -10.70 6.41
C LYS A 64 -12.50 -9.82 5.96
N VAL A 65 -12.74 -8.99 4.95
CA VAL A 65 -11.78 -7.96 4.53
C VAL A 65 -12.29 -6.61 5.02
N VAL A 66 -11.47 -5.87 5.75
CA VAL A 66 -11.78 -4.53 6.27
C VAL A 66 -10.72 -3.52 5.85
N GLU A 67 -11.11 -2.26 5.65
CA GLU A 67 -10.15 -1.17 5.47
C GLU A 67 -9.50 -0.85 6.82
N VAL A 68 -8.18 -0.97 6.88
CA VAL A 68 -7.35 -0.75 8.07
C VAL A 68 -6.88 0.70 8.14
N GLY A 69 -6.61 1.30 6.98
CA GLY A 69 -6.19 2.69 6.91
C GLY A 69 -6.00 3.19 5.49
N VAL A 70 -5.89 4.51 5.39
CA VAL A 70 -5.64 5.22 4.14
C VAL A 70 -4.48 6.19 4.37
N LEU A 71 -3.50 6.13 3.48
CA LEU A 71 -2.41 7.09 3.39
C LEU A 71 -2.66 7.91 2.13
N ASP A 72 -2.99 9.19 2.31
CA ASP A 72 -3.16 10.15 1.22
C ASP A 72 -1.91 11.02 1.12
N PHE A 73 -1.33 11.13 -0.08
CA PHE A 73 -0.08 11.83 -0.29
C PHE A 73 -0.26 13.22 -0.94
N GLY A 74 -1.50 13.55 -1.32
CA GLY A 74 -1.84 14.70 -2.15
C GLY A 74 -1.14 14.65 -3.52
N GLN A 75 -1.57 15.51 -4.45
CA GLN A 75 -1.14 15.50 -5.86
C GLN A 75 0.35 15.84 -6.06
N GLY A 76 1.24 14.92 -5.70
CA GLY A 76 2.70 15.11 -5.69
C GLY A 76 3.20 16.03 -4.57
N THR A 77 2.42 16.24 -3.50
CA THR A 77 2.80 17.16 -2.42
C THR A 77 3.62 16.50 -1.31
N SER A 78 3.66 15.17 -1.27
CA SER A 78 4.43 14.41 -0.28
C SER A 78 5.03 13.14 -0.89
N LEU A 79 5.93 12.50 -0.13
CA LEU A 79 6.52 11.24 -0.52
C LEU A 79 5.53 10.09 -0.25
N PRO A 80 5.48 9.06 -1.11
CA PRO A 80 4.54 7.94 -0.98
C PRO A 80 5.03 6.92 0.05
N LYS A 81 5.15 7.38 1.29
CA LYS A 81 5.56 6.61 2.45
C LYS A 81 4.73 7.04 3.66
N GLY A 82 4.11 6.09 4.32
CA GLY A 82 3.37 6.34 5.56
C GLY A 82 3.20 5.06 6.37
N SER A 83 2.63 5.20 7.56
CA SER A 83 2.44 4.09 8.48
C SER A 83 1.13 4.18 9.23
N VAL A 84 0.60 3.01 9.61
CA VAL A 84 -0.52 2.87 10.53
C VAL A 84 -0.12 1.89 11.64
N THR A 85 -0.56 2.14 12.86
CA THR A 85 -0.37 1.21 13.98
C THR A 85 -1.64 0.41 14.17
N ILE A 86 -1.52 -0.91 14.28
CA ILE A 86 -2.64 -1.85 14.35
C ILE A 86 -2.47 -2.82 15.51
N ASP A 87 -3.59 -3.44 15.91
CA ASP A 87 -3.58 -4.70 16.65
C ASP A 87 -3.39 -5.85 15.64
N LYS A 88 -2.19 -6.44 15.58
CA LYS A 88 -1.88 -7.49 14.60
C LYS A 88 -2.70 -8.77 14.81
N ASP A 89 -3.09 -9.07 16.04
CA ASP A 89 -3.76 -10.34 16.35
C ASP A 89 -5.18 -10.39 15.76
N ALA A 90 -5.74 -9.22 15.41
CA ALA A 90 -7.02 -9.12 14.71
C ALA A 90 -6.98 -9.62 13.25
N TYR A 91 -5.79 -9.78 12.65
CA TYR A 91 -5.63 -10.01 11.21
C TYR A 91 -4.72 -11.20 10.89
N LYS A 92 -5.02 -11.91 9.80
CA LYS A 92 -4.17 -12.97 9.21
C LYS A 92 -3.17 -12.41 8.21
N SER A 93 -3.57 -11.36 7.50
CA SER A 93 -2.81 -10.80 6.41
C SER A 93 -3.21 -9.36 6.18
N LEU A 94 -2.32 -8.62 5.52
CA LEU A 94 -2.54 -7.27 5.05
C LEU A 94 -2.35 -7.22 3.54
N THR A 95 -3.17 -6.44 2.86
CA THR A 95 -3.03 -6.11 1.44
C THR A 95 -2.99 -4.60 1.32
N ALA A 96 -1.95 -4.08 0.67
CA ALA A 96 -1.88 -2.67 0.32
C ALA A 96 -2.22 -2.50 -1.17
N LEU A 97 -3.09 -1.53 -1.46
CA LEU A 97 -3.33 -1.02 -2.81
C LEU A 97 -2.68 0.35 -2.94
N SER A 98 -1.92 0.58 -3.99
CA SER A 98 -1.42 1.92 -4.35
C SER A 98 -2.10 2.40 -5.63
N TYR A 99 -2.28 3.71 -5.77
CA TYR A 99 -2.79 4.31 -7.00
C TYR A 99 -1.85 5.40 -7.51
N CYS A 100 -1.32 5.18 -8.71
CA CYS A 100 -0.61 6.19 -9.49
C CYS A 100 -1.60 6.89 -10.43
N ASN A 101 -1.57 8.21 -10.47
CA ASN A 101 -2.47 9.01 -11.30
C ASN A 101 -2.37 8.69 -12.81
N MET A 102 -1.23 8.14 -13.26
CA MET A 102 -0.98 7.77 -14.66
C MET A 102 -0.97 6.26 -14.92
N HIS A 103 -0.57 5.48 -13.91
CA HIS A 103 -0.26 4.05 -14.09
C HIS A 103 -1.21 3.11 -13.34
N GLY A 104 -2.36 3.63 -12.89
CA GLY A 104 -3.43 2.80 -12.35
C GLY A 104 -3.13 2.26 -10.95
N VAL A 105 -3.79 1.14 -10.63
CA VAL A 105 -3.80 0.56 -9.28
C VAL A 105 -2.90 -0.66 -9.23
N TRP A 106 -2.10 -0.75 -8.16
CA TRP A 106 -1.17 -1.85 -7.92
C TRP A 106 -1.41 -2.43 -6.54
N ASP A 107 -1.09 -3.71 -6.35
CA ASP A 107 -1.22 -4.35 -5.05
C ASP A 107 0.04 -5.09 -4.58
N ASN A 108 0.07 -5.34 -3.29
CA ASN A 108 0.97 -6.30 -2.67
C ASN A 108 0.34 -6.79 -1.36
N SER A 109 0.71 -7.99 -0.93
CA SER A 109 0.20 -8.58 0.31
C SER A 109 1.33 -9.05 1.22
N PHE A 110 1.06 -9.01 2.52
CA PHE A 110 1.95 -9.44 3.58
C PHE A 110 1.18 -10.35 4.54
N ALA A 111 1.69 -11.55 4.78
CA ALA A 111 1.14 -12.44 5.80
C ALA A 111 1.65 -12.02 7.19
N LEU A 112 0.74 -11.84 8.15
CA LEU A 112 1.06 -11.47 9.54
C LEU A 112 1.36 -12.71 10.40
#